data_AF-A0A6I7PX29-F1
#
_entry.id   AF-A0A6I7PX29-F1
#
_cell.length_a   1.000
_cell.length_b   1.000
_cell.length_c   1.000
_cell.angle_alpha   90.00
_cell.angle_beta   90.00
_cell.angle_gamma   90.00
#
_symmetry.space_group_name_H-M   'P 1'
#
loop_
_entity.id
_entity.type
_entity.pdbx_description
1 polymer ?
#
loop_
_entity_poly.entity_id
_entity_poly.type
_entity_poly.pdbx_seq_one_letter_code
_entity_poly.pdbx_strand_id
1 'polypeptide(L)'
;MHAVQTPPRNLQAGFTLVEVLVTIIVLAIGVLGLAGLQLASMRSNHSAFLRTQATLAANDLIDRMRINPADYAGKTLNTKAKSGVAGFDHWAASVAAMLPAPNAGELGKVDCSGNNGCPVGHCEVIISWDDSRGEIYQERGAPMAVTARDAVALQFQVCTRLPTRL
;
A
#
# COMPACT_ATOMS: atom_id res chain seq x y z
N MET A 1 27.59 -72.89 42.78
CA MET A 1 26.49 -72.78 41.80
C MET A 1 26.36 -71.32 41.44
N HIS A 2 26.96 -70.88 40.32
CA HIS A 2 26.97 -69.47 39.89
C HIS A 2 25.90 -69.28 38.81
N ALA A 3 24.90 -68.44 39.09
CA ALA A 3 23.91 -68.04 38.09
C ALA A 3 24.54 -67.03 37.12
N VAL A 4 24.51 -67.34 35.83
CA VAL A 4 24.89 -66.44 34.75
C VAL A 4 23.73 -65.49 34.49
N GLN A 5 23.81 -64.22 34.90
CA GLN A 5 22.90 -63.18 34.47
C GLN A 5 23.29 -62.71 33.06
N THR A 6 22.39 -62.86 32.08
CA THR A 6 22.55 -62.31 30.73
C THR A 6 22.01 -60.88 30.68
N PRO A 7 22.74 -59.91 30.08
CA PRO A 7 22.29 -58.52 30.01
C PRO A 7 21.10 -58.38 29.04
N PRO A 8 20.14 -57.46 29.31
CA PRO A 8 19.05 -57.20 28.39
C PRO A 8 19.60 -56.69 27.05
N ARG A 9 19.20 -57.35 25.95
CA ARG A 9 19.55 -56.91 24.58
C ARG A 9 18.77 -55.64 24.29
N ASN A 10 19.48 -54.52 24.15
CA ASN A 10 18.92 -53.29 23.58
C ASN A 10 18.43 -53.61 22.16
N LEU A 11 17.11 -53.62 21.97
CA LEU A 11 16.48 -53.69 20.66
C LEU A 11 16.68 -52.34 19.97
N GLN A 12 17.77 -52.21 19.21
CA GLN A 12 17.92 -51.11 18.27
C GLN A 12 16.86 -51.29 17.19
N ALA A 13 15.71 -50.64 17.37
CA ALA A 13 14.70 -50.50 16.33
C ALA A 13 15.25 -49.53 15.28
N GLY A 14 15.96 -50.09 14.29
CA GLY A 14 16.46 -49.35 13.14
C GLY A 14 15.31 -48.81 12.31
N PHE A 15 14.94 -47.55 12.55
CA PHE A 15 14.08 -46.75 11.68
C PHE A 15 14.63 -45.33 11.43
N THR A 16 15.94 -45.14 11.66
CA THR A 16 16.60 -43.82 11.61
C THR A 16 16.57 -43.17 10.23
N LEU A 17 16.66 -43.95 9.14
CA LEU A 17 16.69 -43.37 7.78
C LEU A 17 15.31 -42.87 7.34
N VAL A 18 14.24 -43.60 7.66
CA VAL A 18 12.87 -43.18 7.35
C VAL A 18 12.46 -42.01 8.25
N GLU A 19 12.87 -42.01 9.51
CA GLU A 19 12.65 -40.90 10.44
C GLU A 19 13.31 -39.60 9.94
N VAL A 20 14.56 -39.67 9.47
CA VAL A 20 15.24 -38.51 8.88
C VAL A 20 14.59 -38.07 7.55
N LEU A 21 14.13 -39.00 6.72
CA LEU A 21 13.41 -38.65 5.49
C LEU A 21 12.11 -37.89 5.79
N VAL A 22 11.34 -38.37 6.76
CA VAL A 22 10.09 -37.73 7.18
C VAL A 22 10.35 -36.36 7.80
N THR A 23 11.40 -36.20 8.63
CA THR A 23 11.73 -34.89 9.21
C THR A 23 12.12 -33.87 8.15
N ILE A 24 12.90 -34.26 7.12
CA ILE A 24 13.27 -33.37 6.02
C ILE A 24 12.02 -32.95 5.21
N ILE A 25 11.07 -33.86 4.97
CA ILE A 25 9.82 -33.54 4.26
C ILE A 25 8.98 -32.54 5.05
N VAL A 26 8.76 -32.80 6.35
CA VAL A 26 7.99 -31.90 7.23
C VAL A 26 8.67 -30.53 7.32
N LEU A 27 10.00 -30.51 7.46
CA LEU A 27 10.79 -29.27 7.49
C LEU A 27 10.67 -28.50 6.16
N ALA A 28 10.75 -29.20 5.02
CA ALA A 28 10.63 -28.57 3.70
C ALA A 28 9.25 -27.90 3.52
N ILE A 29 8.16 -28.56 3.94
CA ILE A 29 6.82 -27.96 3.91
C ILE A 29 6.73 -26.75 4.84
N GLY A 30 7.32 -26.83 6.03
CA GLY A 30 7.36 -25.72 6.99
C GLY A 30 8.08 -24.48 6.45
N VAL A 31 9.24 -24.66 5.80
CA VAL A 31 10.01 -23.55 5.21
C VAL A 31 9.29 -22.94 4.00
N LEU A 32 8.63 -23.75 3.17
CA LEU A 32 7.80 -23.24 2.07
C LEU A 32 6.63 -22.38 2.58
N GLY A 33 6.00 -22.79 3.69
CA GLY A 33 4.98 -21.99 4.37
C GLY A 33 5.52 -20.65 4.86
N LEU A 34 6.68 -20.65 5.51
CA LEU A 34 7.34 -19.44 6.00
C LEU A 34 7.73 -18.48 4.85
N ALA A 35 8.24 -19.01 3.75
CA ALA A 35 8.59 -18.22 2.57
C ALA A 35 7.37 -17.50 1.98
N GLY A 36 6.22 -18.17 1.94
CA GLY A 36 4.95 -17.55 1.53
C GLY A 36 4.53 -16.40 2.44
N LEU A 37 4.63 -16.59 3.76
CA LEU A 37 4.34 -15.53 4.74
C LEU A 37 5.30 -14.34 4.61
N GLN A 38 6.58 -14.60 4.36
CA GLN A 38 7.57 -13.54 4.19
C GLN A 38 7.30 -12.70 2.94
N LEU A 39 6.93 -13.32 1.83
CA LEU A 39 6.52 -12.62 0.61
C LEU A 39 5.25 -11.78 0.83
N ALA A 40 4.24 -12.33 1.51
CA ALA A 40 3.02 -11.59 1.85
C ALA A 40 3.32 -10.38 2.74
N SER A 41 4.22 -10.54 3.72
CA SER A 41 4.65 -9.47 4.62
C SER A 41 5.38 -8.36 3.87
N MET A 42 6.27 -8.71 2.94
CA MET A 42 6.96 -7.74 2.08
C MET A 42 5.98 -6.93 1.22
N ARG A 43 4.97 -7.56 0.63
CA ARG A 43 3.94 -6.88 -0.17
C ARG A 43 3.13 -5.90 0.68
N SER A 44 2.68 -6.33 1.86
CA SER A 44 1.95 -5.48 2.80
C SER A 44 2.78 -4.26 3.23
N ASN A 45 4.07 -4.46 3.54
CA ASN A 45 4.98 -3.37 3.89
C ASN A 45 5.16 -2.37 2.73
N HIS A 46 5.22 -2.85 1.49
CA HIS A 46 5.34 -1.97 0.32
C HIS A 46 4.08 -1.10 0.13
N SER A 47 2.89 -1.70 0.24
CA SER A 47 1.61 -0.96 0.18
C SER A 47 1.53 0.12 1.28
N ALA A 48 1.88 -0.23 2.52
CA ALA A 48 1.93 0.71 3.64
C ALA A 48 2.94 1.85 3.41
N PHE A 49 4.08 1.54 2.79
CA PHE A 49 5.08 2.54 2.42
C PHE A 49 4.53 3.54 1.39
N LEU A 50 3.86 3.08 0.33
CA LEU A 50 3.23 3.96 -0.67
C LEU A 50 2.16 4.88 -0.04
N ARG A 51 1.30 4.32 0.83
CA ARG A 51 0.30 5.12 1.57
C ARG A 51 0.96 6.18 2.47
N THR A 52 2.09 5.85 3.08
CA THR A 52 2.87 6.79 3.89
C THR A 52 3.43 7.92 3.02
N GLN A 53 4.03 7.61 1.88
CA GLN A 53 4.52 8.62 0.93
C GLN A 53 3.40 9.54 0.44
N ALA A 54 2.24 8.99 0.10
CA ALA A 54 1.07 9.78 -0.30
C ALA A 54 0.61 10.72 0.83
N THR A 55 0.56 10.23 2.08
CA THR A 55 0.19 11.05 3.23
C THR A 55 1.17 12.21 3.45
N LEU A 56 2.48 11.94 3.36
CA LEU A 56 3.51 12.96 3.48
C LEU A 56 3.40 14.01 2.36
N ALA A 57 3.17 13.57 1.12
CA ALA A 57 2.96 14.47 -0.01
C ALA A 57 1.70 15.33 0.16
N ALA A 58 0.61 14.79 0.70
CA ALA A 58 -0.60 15.56 0.98
C ALA A 58 -0.34 16.62 2.05
N ASN A 59 0.39 16.28 3.11
CA ASN A 59 0.74 17.24 4.17
C ASN A 59 1.63 18.37 3.64
N ASP A 60 2.65 18.08 2.83
CA ASP A 60 3.49 19.12 2.19
C ASP A 60 2.63 20.08 1.35
N LEU A 61 1.67 19.55 0.59
CA LEU A 61 0.76 20.39 -0.19
C LEU A 61 -0.16 21.24 0.71
N ILE A 62 -0.70 20.65 1.77
CA ILE A 62 -1.53 21.38 2.74
C ILE A 62 -0.76 22.54 3.37
N ASP A 63 0.49 22.31 3.74
CA ASP A 63 1.34 23.35 4.32
C ASP A 63 1.59 24.48 3.31
N ARG A 64 1.84 24.16 2.04
CA ARG A 64 1.95 25.17 0.96
C ARG A 64 0.66 25.98 0.78
N MET A 65 -0.50 25.33 0.86
CA MET A 65 -1.80 26.01 0.79
C MET A 65 -2.02 26.93 1.99
N ARG A 66 -1.52 26.58 3.17
CA ARG A 66 -1.61 27.43 4.37
C ARG A 66 -0.70 28.64 4.31
N ILE A 67 0.48 28.49 3.71
CA ILE A 67 1.44 29.60 3.53
C ILE A 67 0.90 30.59 2.48
N ASN A 68 0.37 30.09 1.36
CA ASN A 68 -0.11 30.93 0.25
C ASN A 68 -1.59 30.64 -0.09
N PRO A 69 -2.55 30.92 0.82
CA PRO A 69 -3.95 30.54 0.61
C PRO A 69 -4.60 31.20 -0.60
N ALA A 70 -4.14 32.41 -0.96
CA ALA A 70 -4.63 33.14 -2.13
C ALA A 70 -4.32 32.43 -3.46
N ASP A 71 -3.27 31.62 -3.51
CA ASP A 71 -2.89 30.92 -4.73
C ASP A 71 -3.80 29.74 -5.05
N TYR A 72 -4.53 29.24 -4.05
CA TYR A 72 -5.39 28.05 -4.16
C TYR A 72 -6.88 28.38 -4.04
N ALA A 73 -7.24 29.50 -3.40
CA ALA A 73 -8.64 29.89 -3.18
C ALA A 73 -9.46 29.88 -4.48
N GLY A 74 -10.57 29.12 -4.48
CA GLY A 74 -11.48 29.02 -5.63
C GLY A 74 -10.96 28.22 -6.83
N LYS A 75 -9.76 27.64 -6.76
CA LYS A 75 -9.15 26.92 -7.88
C LYS A 75 -9.34 25.41 -7.76
N THR A 76 -9.33 24.75 -8.91
CA THR A 76 -9.18 23.29 -9.02
C THR A 76 -7.91 23.02 -9.82
N LEU A 77 -6.95 22.33 -9.21
CA LEU A 77 -5.65 22.02 -9.78
C LEU A 77 -5.49 20.50 -9.88
N ASN A 78 -4.72 20.04 -10.85
CA ASN A 78 -4.37 18.64 -10.97
C ASN A 78 -2.96 18.46 -11.51
N THR A 79 -2.44 17.25 -11.34
CA THR A 79 -1.09 16.86 -11.76
C THR A 79 -0.93 16.62 -13.26
N LYS A 80 -2.01 16.58 -14.06
CA LYS A 80 -1.93 16.40 -15.53
C LYS A 80 -1.58 17.68 -16.27
N ALA A 81 -1.86 18.85 -15.71
CA ALA A 81 -1.63 20.14 -16.34
C ALA A 81 -0.71 21.02 -15.50
N LYS A 82 0.04 21.90 -16.16
CA LYS A 82 0.77 22.99 -15.49
C LYS A 82 -0.25 23.96 -14.91
N SER A 83 -0.12 24.24 -13.62
CA SER A 83 -1.05 25.07 -12.86
C SER A 83 -0.67 26.56 -12.84
N GLY A 84 0.62 26.87 -13.01
CA GLY A 84 1.15 28.22 -12.79
C GLY A 84 1.08 28.68 -11.33
N VAL A 85 0.67 27.80 -10.40
CA VAL A 85 0.65 28.08 -8.96
C VAL A 85 2.03 27.81 -8.38
N ALA A 86 2.54 28.77 -7.61
CA ALA A 86 3.87 28.70 -7.02
C ALA A 86 4.01 27.42 -6.17
N GLY A 87 4.98 26.58 -6.55
CA GLY A 87 5.31 25.34 -5.85
C GLY A 87 4.40 24.14 -6.13
N PHE A 88 3.20 24.31 -6.72
CA PHE A 88 2.33 23.19 -7.05
C PHE A 88 2.92 22.30 -8.14
N ASP A 89 3.43 22.90 -9.23
CA ASP A 89 3.99 22.13 -10.35
C ASP A 89 5.26 21.35 -9.94
N HIS A 90 6.02 21.86 -8.97
CA HIS A 90 7.17 21.16 -8.39
C HIS A 90 6.71 20.01 -7.48
N TRP A 91 5.73 20.27 -6.61
CA TRP A 91 5.11 19.23 -5.80
C TRP A 91 4.55 18.09 -6.66
N ALA A 92 3.81 18.42 -7.73
CA ALA A 92 3.26 17.47 -8.68
C ALA A 92 4.35 16.58 -9.31
N ALA A 93 5.49 17.17 -9.69
CA ALA A 93 6.64 16.43 -10.20
C ALA A 93 7.27 15.51 -9.14
N SER A 94 7.41 15.97 -7.90
CA SER A 94 7.90 15.14 -6.79
C SER A 94 6.99 13.95 -6.51
N VAL A 95 5.66 14.16 -6.52
CA VAL A 95 4.69 13.07 -6.34
C VAL A 95 4.81 12.04 -7.46
N ALA A 96 4.94 12.48 -8.71
CA ALA A 96 5.13 11.60 -9.86
C ALA A 96 6.46 10.82 -9.83
N ALA A 97 7.47 11.32 -9.12
CA ALA A 97 8.73 10.60 -8.93
C ALA A 97 8.65 9.56 -7.79
N MET A 98 7.78 9.76 -6.80
CA MET A 98 7.68 8.92 -5.60
C MET A 98 6.62 7.82 -5.70
N LEU A 99 5.49 8.12 -6.37
CA LEU A 99 4.34 7.22 -6.45
C LEU A 99 4.15 6.66 -7.86
N PRO A 100 3.78 5.37 -7.98
CA PRO A 100 3.42 4.79 -9.27
C PRO A 100 2.16 5.46 -9.82
N ALA A 101 2.20 5.82 -11.10
CA ALA A 101 1.07 6.41 -11.80
C ALA A 101 -0.16 5.49 -11.72
N PRO A 102 -1.36 6.04 -11.43
CA PRO A 102 -2.57 5.23 -11.37
C PRO A 102 -2.98 4.77 -12.77
N ASN A 103 -3.61 3.61 -12.86
CA ASN A 103 -4.09 3.04 -14.13
C ASN A 103 -5.19 3.88 -14.79
N ALA A 104 -5.93 4.65 -13.98
CA ALA A 104 -6.90 5.64 -14.44
C ALA A 104 -6.87 6.87 -13.53
N GLY A 105 -7.17 8.04 -14.09
CA GLY A 105 -7.21 9.30 -13.33
C GLY A 105 -5.87 10.03 -13.23
N GLU A 106 -5.72 10.78 -12.14
CA GLU A 106 -4.63 11.73 -11.88
C GLU A 106 -3.89 11.34 -10.61
N LEU A 107 -2.58 11.55 -10.56
CA LEU A 107 -1.76 11.26 -9.38
C LEU A 107 -2.15 12.13 -8.18
N GLY A 108 -2.59 13.35 -8.46
CA GLY A 108 -3.08 14.27 -7.44
C GLY A 108 -3.99 15.35 -8.03
N LYS A 109 -4.95 15.77 -7.21
CA LYS A 109 -5.93 16.83 -7.47
C LYS A 109 -6.12 17.67 -6.19
N VAL A 110 -6.26 18.98 -6.37
CA VAL A 110 -6.71 19.92 -5.33
C VAL A 110 -7.97 20.58 -5.82
N ASP A 111 -9.00 20.63 -4.98
CA ASP A 111 -10.26 21.29 -5.29
C ASP A 111 -10.64 22.25 -4.17
N CYS A 112 -10.49 23.54 -4.42
CA CYS A 112 -10.86 24.62 -3.50
C CYS A 112 -12.06 25.43 -4.03
N SER A 113 -12.83 24.87 -4.97
CA SER A 113 -13.96 25.55 -5.62
C SER A 113 -15.18 25.74 -4.70
N GLY A 114 -15.25 24.99 -3.59
CA GLY A 114 -16.40 24.95 -2.68
C GLY A 114 -17.53 24.00 -3.12
N ASN A 115 -17.39 23.37 -4.30
CA ASN A 115 -18.29 22.32 -4.80
C ASN A 115 -17.57 20.95 -4.80
N ASN A 116 -16.87 20.64 -3.72
CA ASN A 116 -16.06 19.42 -3.55
C ASN A 116 -16.69 18.46 -2.52
N GLY A 117 -16.06 17.33 -2.25
CA GLY A 117 -16.50 16.37 -1.22
C GLY A 117 -16.30 16.83 0.22
N CYS A 118 -15.87 18.07 0.47
CA CYS A 118 -15.52 18.60 1.78
C CYS A 118 -16.54 19.64 2.29
N PRO A 119 -16.58 19.93 3.61
CA PRO A 119 -17.41 21.00 4.15
C PRO A 119 -17.08 22.37 3.54
N VAL A 120 -18.06 23.27 3.51
CA VAL A 120 -17.88 24.63 2.98
C VAL A 120 -16.64 25.33 3.58
N GLY A 121 -15.88 26.03 2.75
CA GLY A 121 -14.64 26.70 3.15
C GLY A 121 -13.42 25.77 3.30
N HIS A 122 -13.52 24.51 2.88
CA HIS A 122 -12.39 23.57 2.84
C HIS A 122 -11.99 23.25 1.41
N CYS A 123 -10.69 23.01 1.21
CA CYS A 123 -10.16 22.37 0.03
C CYS A 123 -10.13 20.85 0.20
N GLU A 124 -10.39 20.16 -0.89
CA GLU A 124 -10.21 18.72 -1.02
C GLU A 124 -8.85 18.46 -1.67
N VAL A 125 -8.00 17.69 -1.01
CA VAL A 125 -6.75 17.17 -1.60
C VAL A 125 -6.91 15.68 -1.81
N ILE A 126 -6.67 15.26 -3.04
CA ILE A 126 -6.76 13.88 -3.47
C ILE A 126 -5.39 13.48 -4.02
N ILE A 127 -4.87 12.33 -3.58
CA ILE A 127 -3.70 11.68 -4.17
C ILE A 127 -4.09 10.24 -4.50
N SER A 128 -3.82 9.81 -5.72
CA SER A 128 -4.19 8.49 -6.21
C SER A 128 -2.99 7.79 -6.82
N TRP A 129 -2.77 6.51 -6.50
CA TRP A 129 -1.66 5.71 -7.03
C TRP A 129 -2.08 4.28 -7.34
N ASP A 130 -1.30 3.61 -8.18
CA ASP A 130 -1.48 2.18 -8.47
C ASP A 130 -0.83 1.32 -7.37
N ASP A 131 -1.63 0.44 -6.76
CA ASP A 131 -1.14 -0.60 -5.83
C ASP A 131 -1.66 -2.00 -6.23
N SER A 132 -1.87 -2.22 -7.52
CA SER A 132 -2.34 -3.51 -8.07
C SER A 132 -1.42 -4.69 -7.72
N ARG A 133 -0.19 -4.43 -7.28
CA ARG A 133 0.76 -5.44 -6.78
C ARG A 133 0.49 -5.91 -5.35
N GLY A 134 -0.28 -5.16 -4.57
CA GLY A 134 -0.66 -5.46 -3.19
C GLY A 134 -1.96 -6.25 -3.06
N GLU A 135 -2.83 -6.22 -4.07
CA GLU A 135 -4.10 -6.95 -4.06
C GLU A 135 -3.92 -8.41 -4.54
N ILE A 136 -4.21 -9.36 -3.65
CA ILE A 136 -4.55 -10.72 -4.04
C ILE A 136 -5.95 -10.68 -4.66
N TYR A 137 -6.02 -10.71 -5.99
CA TYR A 137 -7.25 -10.84 -6.77
C TYR A 137 -8.23 -11.83 -6.10
N GLN A 138 -9.36 -11.32 -5.61
CA GLN A 138 -10.50 -12.13 -5.19
C GLN A 138 -11.26 -12.60 -6.44
N GLU A 139 -10.70 -13.58 -7.13
CA GLU A 139 -11.42 -14.30 -8.18
C GLU A 139 -12.30 -15.39 -7.56
N ARG A 140 -13.57 -15.04 -7.26
CA ARG A 140 -14.65 -16.03 -7.22
C ARG A 140 -16.00 -15.42 -7.58
N GLY A 141 -16.24 -15.27 -8.89
CA GLY A 141 -17.57 -15.32 -9.50
C GLY A 141 -18.44 -14.06 -9.42
N ALA A 142 -18.23 -13.12 -10.34
CA ALA A 142 -19.29 -12.25 -10.87
C ALA A 142 -18.95 -11.84 -12.32
N PRO A 143 -19.93 -11.76 -13.24
CA PRO A 143 -19.66 -11.52 -14.65
C PRO A 143 -19.16 -10.10 -14.91
N MET A 144 -18.22 -10.03 -15.85
CA MET A 144 -17.57 -8.89 -16.47
C MET A 144 -18.51 -7.71 -16.78
N ALA A 145 -18.70 -6.84 -15.79
CA ALA A 145 -18.98 -5.43 -16.00
C ALA A 145 -17.98 -4.65 -15.14
N VAL A 146 -16.69 -4.79 -15.48
CA VAL A 146 -15.69 -3.77 -15.12
C VAL A 146 -16.10 -2.52 -15.88
N THR A 147 -17.06 -1.78 -15.34
CA THR A 147 -17.25 -0.40 -15.75
C THR A 147 -15.95 0.32 -15.40
N ALA A 148 -15.46 1.18 -16.28
CA ALA A 148 -14.16 1.84 -16.22
C ALA A 148 -13.92 2.74 -14.97
N ARG A 149 -14.75 2.60 -13.92
CA ARG A 149 -14.66 3.27 -12.63
C ARG A 149 -13.85 2.50 -11.59
N ASP A 150 -13.61 1.19 -11.78
CA ASP A 150 -12.98 0.31 -10.78
C ASP A 150 -11.58 -0.21 -11.19
N ALA A 151 -10.82 0.56 -11.98
CA ALA A 151 -9.38 0.34 -12.04
C ALA A 151 -8.79 0.92 -10.74
N VAL A 152 -8.41 0.03 -9.81
CA VAL A 152 -8.00 0.30 -8.42
C VAL A 152 -6.87 1.33 -8.32
N ALA A 153 -7.23 2.61 -8.35
CA ALA A 153 -6.38 3.67 -7.84
C ALA A 153 -6.70 3.78 -6.35
N LEU A 154 -5.75 3.42 -5.48
CA LEU A 154 -5.91 3.73 -4.06
C LEU A 154 -5.88 5.24 -3.91
N GLN A 155 -6.95 5.79 -3.35
CA GLN A 155 -7.09 7.22 -3.16
C GLN A 155 -6.93 7.58 -1.69
N PHE A 156 -6.07 8.55 -1.43
CA PHE A 156 -6.04 9.30 -0.18
C PHE A 156 -6.77 10.62 -0.39
N GLN A 157 -7.75 10.90 0.47
CA GLN A 157 -8.51 12.14 0.45
C GLN A 157 -8.43 12.82 1.81
N VAL A 158 -8.17 14.13 1.80
CA VAL A 158 -8.13 14.95 3.01
C VAL A 158 -8.78 16.30 2.75
N CYS A 159 -9.62 16.73 3.71
CA CYS A 159 -10.21 18.06 3.73
C CYS A 159 -9.35 18.98 4.60
N THR A 160 -8.94 20.11 4.05
CA THR A 160 -8.18 21.13 4.80
C THR A 160 -8.85 22.49 4.70
N ARG A 161 -8.90 23.22 5.81
CA ARG A 161 -9.45 24.56 5.84
C ARG A 161 -8.41 25.56 5.34
N LEU A 162 -8.77 26.38 4.35
CA LEU A 162 -7.95 27.53 3.99
C LEU A 162 -8.15 28.63 5.04
N PRO A 163 -7.06 29.24 5.55
CA PRO A 163 -7.20 30.43 6.38
C PRO A 163 -7.82 31.55 5.55
N THR A 164 -8.98 32.04 5.99
CA THR A 164 -9.57 33.27 5.47
C THR A 164 -8.69 34.43 5.92
N ARG A 165 -8.27 35.31 5.00
CA ARG A 165 -7.58 36.55 5.39
C ARG A 165 -8.46 37.31 6.39
N LEU A 166 -7.85 37.78 7.48
CA LEU A 166 -8.41 38.82 8.35
C LEU A 166 -8.41 40.16 7.61
#